data_AF-S9S9V6-F1
#
_entry.id   AF-S9S9V6-F1
#
_cell.length_a   1.000
_cell.length_b   1.000
_cell.length_c   1.000
_cell.angle_alpha   90.00
_cell.angle_beta   90.00
_cell.angle_gamma   90.00
#
_symmetry.space_group_name_H-M   'P 1'
#
loop_
_entity.id
_entity.type
_entity.pdbx_description
1 polymer ?
#
loop_
_entity_poly.entity_id
_entity_poly.type
_entity_poly.pdbx_seq_one_letter_code
_entity_poly.pdbx_strand_id
1 'polypeptide(L)'
;MMRDAPAKHRFACSVMVEDRELLVPAPEEFAPFDLLCKAMTAARARTGNNVRRIESQRPQKILGTLAIEKGLRSPRRYLTADEDVRLVPEQMHHIALMRPVELVVKYLEGNPLPDARLEWAGVFIASDEDEVEQAFADSEPPAHDDWVPDNLPKGNEKRYVNIALKRLKEIASEMGMEPISRRPGDGSGPPLARLAGRLGAVLENVGGDGAGRRRGSGGSGGGRPSRARASRPVFQRLEAGDAGRIAVFLTEVTQDALRSGAKLIASASVAVEGTTLGSVDDTVGRPDVLSVRWLDGNAETVGDTIDLGGREGRFEIRVRVPEDCAVTADADVIPEAGT
;
A
#
# COMPACT_ATOMS: atom_id res chain seq x y z
N MET A 1 -9.17 21.28 9.94
CA MET A 1 -9.36 20.45 8.74
C MET A 1 -9.34 18.96 9.09
N MET A 2 -8.44 18.46 9.96
CA MET A 2 -8.59 17.09 10.49
C MET A 2 -9.74 16.96 11.50
N ARG A 3 -10.52 15.87 11.38
CA ARG A 3 -11.71 15.56 12.19
C ARG A 3 -11.37 15.08 13.60
N ASP A 4 -10.20 14.48 13.79
CA ASP A 4 -9.73 13.98 15.08
C ASP A 4 -8.90 15.02 15.87
N ALA A 5 -8.49 16.12 15.22
CA ALA A 5 -7.69 17.16 15.87
C ALA A 5 -8.48 17.86 16.99
N PRO A 6 -7.84 18.20 18.12
CA PRO A 6 -8.47 18.97 19.20
C PRO A 6 -9.12 20.25 18.66
N ALA A 7 -10.27 20.63 19.21
CA ALA A 7 -11.03 21.80 18.73
C ALA A 7 -10.18 23.09 18.68
N LYS A 8 -9.30 23.28 19.68
CA LYS A 8 -8.37 24.42 19.77
C LYS A 8 -7.29 24.47 18.67
N HIS A 9 -7.01 23.35 17.99
CA HIS A 9 -6.04 23.28 16.89
C HIS A 9 -6.72 23.15 15.52
N ARG A 10 -8.06 23.15 15.49
CA ARG A 10 -8.82 22.95 14.26
C ARG A 10 -9.14 24.29 13.62
N PHE A 11 -8.69 24.48 12.39
CA PHE A 11 -9.13 25.57 11.52
C PHE A 11 -10.08 25.05 10.44
N ALA A 12 -11.08 25.85 10.07
CA ALA A 12 -11.98 25.59 8.95
C ALA A 12 -11.52 26.43 7.76
N CYS A 13 -11.43 25.81 6.59
CA CYS A 13 -11.10 26.49 5.35
C CYS A 13 -12.29 26.40 4.40
N SER A 14 -12.67 27.51 3.78
CA SER A 14 -13.64 27.58 2.70
C SER A 14 -12.97 28.25 1.50
N VAL A 15 -13.31 27.79 0.30
CA VAL A 15 -12.78 28.32 -0.95
C VAL A 15 -13.94 28.84 -1.77
N MET A 16 -13.88 30.12 -2.15
CA MET A 16 -14.89 30.78 -2.97
C MET A 16 -14.32 31.08 -4.34
N VAL A 17 -15.05 30.74 -5.40
CA VAL A 17 -14.74 31.13 -6.79
C VAL A 17 -15.99 31.74 -7.38
N GLU A 18 -15.93 33.01 -7.79
CA GLU A 18 -17.06 33.76 -8.36
C GLU A 18 -18.34 33.61 -7.51
N ASP A 19 -18.21 33.87 -6.20
CA ASP A 19 -19.28 33.75 -5.19
C ASP A 19 -19.90 32.35 -5.03
N ARG A 20 -19.26 31.32 -5.60
CA ARG A 20 -19.61 29.91 -5.35
C ARG A 20 -18.63 29.26 -4.41
N GLU A 21 -19.15 28.64 -3.36
CA GLU A 21 -18.34 27.82 -2.47
C GLU A 21 -17.95 26.53 -3.18
N LEU A 22 -16.64 26.27 -3.25
CA LEU A 22 -16.09 25.00 -3.69
C LEU A 22 -15.97 24.06 -2.50
N LEU A 23 -16.51 22.85 -2.64
CA LEU A 23 -16.37 21.82 -1.63
C LEU A 23 -14.91 21.36 -1.54
N VAL A 24 -14.28 21.65 -0.41
CA VAL A 24 -12.94 21.17 -0.08
C VAL A 24 -13.09 19.82 0.63
N PRO A 25 -12.58 18.71 0.05
CA PRO A 25 -12.67 17.40 0.69
C PRO A 25 -11.89 17.37 2.00
N ALA A 26 -12.31 16.51 2.92
CA ALA A 26 -11.58 16.28 4.15
C ALA A 26 -10.20 15.67 3.84
N PRO A 27 -9.12 16.10 4.52
CA PRO A 27 -7.78 15.61 4.22
C PRO A 27 -7.62 14.10 4.47
N GLU A 28 -8.42 13.49 5.35
CA GLU A 28 -8.40 12.05 5.60
C GLU A 28 -8.99 11.22 4.44
N GLU A 29 -9.73 11.86 3.54
CA GLU A 29 -10.43 11.22 2.42
C GLU A 29 -9.76 11.55 1.08
N PHE A 30 -8.64 12.27 1.10
CA PHE A 30 -7.98 12.77 -0.11
C PHE A 30 -6.48 12.47 -0.11
N ALA A 31 -6.04 11.60 -1.02
CA ALA A 31 -4.63 11.28 -1.17
C ALA A 31 -3.82 12.47 -1.74
N PRO A 32 -2.57 12.72 -1.28
CA PRO A 32 -1.81 11.95 -0.28
C PRO A 32 -2.07 12.34 1.18
N PHE A 33 -2.95 13.32 1.44
CA PHE A 33 -3.10 13.89 2.78
C PHE A 33 -3.65 12.86 3.79
N ASP A 34 -4.35 11.84 3.32
CA ASP A 34 -4.83 10.75 4.16
C ASP A 34 -3.67 10.02 4.87
N LEU A 35 -2.52 9.85 4.22
CA LEU A 35 -1.34 9.24 4.82
C LEU A 35 -0.70 10.14 5.89
N LEU A 36 -0.63 11.45 5.65
CA LEU A 36 -0.17 12.41 6.65
C LEU A 36 -1.12 12.44 7.85
N CYS A 37 -2.42 12.38 7.63
CA CYS A 37 -3.42 12.31 8.70
C CYS A 37 -3.24 11.04 9.54
N LYS A 38 -3.13 9.87 8.89
CA LYS A 38 -2.90 8.58 9.58
C LYS A 38 -1.60 8.61 10.38
N ALA A 39 -0.51 9.12 9.80
CA ALA A 39 0.77 9.26 10.48
C ALA A 39 0.67 10.22 11.68
N MET A 40 -0.04 11.35 11.54
CA MET A 40 -0.26 12.28 12.65
C MET A 40 -1.05 11.64 13.79
N THR A 41 -2.15 10.93 13.49
CA THR A 41 -2.93 10.18 14.49
C THR A 41 -2.06 9.14 15.21
N ALA A 42 -1.24 8.38 14.46
CA ALA A 42 -0.33 7.40 15.04
C ALA A 42 0.78 8.03 15.90
N ALA A 43 1.34 9.17 15.49
CA ALA A 43 2.35 9.90 16.26
C ALA A 43 1.76 10.45 17.57
N ARG A 44 0.54 11.01 17.54
CA ARG A 44 -0.20 11.48 18.73
C ARG A 44 -0.50 10.34 19.71
N ALA A 45 -1.05 9.24 19.19
CA ALA A 45 -1.41 8.08 20.00
C ALA A 45 -0.18 7.28 20.48
N ARG A 46 0.98 7.50 19.84
CA ARG A 46 2.22 6.74 20.04
C ARG A 46 2.02 5.24 19.78
N THR A 47 1.06 4.90 18.92
CA THR A 47 0.65 3.55 18.58
C THR A 47 0.40 3.47 17.08
N GLY A 48 0.58 2.29 16.52
CA GLY A 48 0.40 2.06 15.11
C GLY A 48 1.53 1.24 14.52
N ASN A 49 1.58 1.26 13.21
CA ASN A 49 2.32 0.35 12.37
C ASN A 49 3.84 0.55 12.37
N ASN A 50 4.27 1.81 12.37
CA ASN A 50 5.68 2.20 12.31
C ASN A 50 5.87 3.49 13.09
N VAL A 51 5.72 3.39 14.41
CA VAL A 51 5.93 4.49 15.36
C VAL A 51 7.28 4.31 16.05
N ARG A 52 8.09 5.36 16.06
CA ARG A 52 9.45 5.37 16.60
C ARG A 52 9.64 6.57 17.50
N ARG A 53 10.22 6.34 18.67
CA ARG A 53 10.72 7.42 19.53
C ARG A 53 12.11 7.81 19.03
N ILE A 54 12.30 9.09 18.81
CA ILE A 54 13.62 9.66 18.53
C ILE A 54 14.17 10.14 19.86
N GLU A 55 15.35 9.66 20.24
CA GLU A 55 15.91 9.88 21.57
C GLU A 55 17.40 10.23 21.50
N SER A 56 17.82 11.06 22.44
CA SER A 56 19.23 11.23 22.79
C SER A 56 19.54 10.25 23.93
N GLN A 57 20.70 9.59 23.87
CA GLN A 57 21.15 8.68 24.93
C GLN A 57 21.98 9.38 26.01
N ARG A 58 22.63 10.52 25.67
CA ARG A 58 23.52 11.26 26.57
C ARG A 58 23.43 12.77 26.31
N PRO A 59 22.64 13.54 27.10
CA PRO A 59 21.73 13.08 28.16
C PRO A 59 20.57 12.24 27.60
N GLN A 60 19.96 11.40 28.44
CA GLN A 60 18.76 10.66 28.07
C GLN A 60 17.56 11.62 27.95
N LYS A 61 17.06 11.83 26.73
CA LYS A 61 15.91 12.69 26.43
C LYS A 61 15.13 12.12 25.26
N ILE A 62 13.81 12.25 25.30
CA ILE A 62 12.97 11.97 24.13
C ILE A 62 12.92 13.26 23.32
N LEU A 63 13.35 13.17 22.07
CA LEU A 63 13.42 14.31 21.17
C LEU A 63 12.10 14.50 20.41
N GLY A 64 11.34 13.41 20.23
CA GLY A 64 10.01 13.44 19.66
C GLY A 64 9.54 12.05 19.23
N THR A 65 8.37 12.02 18.60
CA THR A 65 7.74 10.79 18.06
C THR A 65 7.60 10.91 16.56
N LEU A 66 8.15 9.93 15.84
CA LEU A 66 7.96 9.76 14.40
C LEU A 66 6.95 8.64 14.16
N ALA A 67 5.98 8.88 13.28
CA ALA A 67 5.16 7.83 12.68
C ALA A 67 5.28 7.89 11.16
N ILE A 68 5.25 6.73 10.51
CA ILE A 68 5.31 6.62 9.05
C ILE A 68 4.20 5.68 8.57
N GLU A 69 3.46 6.14 7.57
CA GLU A 69 2.42 5.36 6.90
C GLU A 69 2.74 5.17 5.43
N LYS A 70 2.32 4.02 4.90
CA LYS A 70 2.47 3.64 3.49
C LYS A 70 1.10 3.38 2.90
N GLY A 71 0.89 3.75 1.65
CA GLY A 71 -0.36 3.51 0.96
C GLY A 71 -0.22 3.47 -0.55
N LEU A 72 -1.36 3.29 -1.21
CA LEU A 72 -1.45 3.38 -2.66
C LEU A 72 -1.35 4.85 -3.10
N ARG A 73 -0.53 5.07 -4.12
CA ARG A 73 -0.46 6.32 -4.85
C ARG A 73 -1.73 6.48 -5.67
N SER A 74 -2.45 7.57 -5.44
CA SER A 74 -3.58 7.96 -6.28
C SER A 74 -3.14 8.88 -7.41
N PRO A 75 -3.71 8.79 -8.63
CA PRO A 75 -3.44 9.73 -9.70
C PRO A 75 -3.73 11.17 -9.28
N ARG A 76 -2.84 12.10 -9.64
CA ARG A 76 -2.96 13.52 -9.28
C ARG A 76 -3.22 14.37 -10.51
N ARG A 77 -4.15 15.30 -10.40
CA ARG A 77 -4.40 16.32 -11.44
C ARG A 77 -3.87 17.66 -10.96
N TYR A 78 -2.83 18.14 -11.64
CA TYR A 78 -2.25 19.44 -11.35
C TYR A 78 -2.95 20.53 -12.14
N LEU A 79 -3.13 21.69 -11.50
CA LEU A 79 -3.65 22.89 -12.15
C LEU A 79 -2.61 23.54 -13.07
N THR A 80 -1.32 23.29 -12.81
CA THR A 80 -0.19 23.77 -13.61
C THR A 80 0.76 22.63 -13.95
N ALA A 81 1.33 22.69 -15.16
CA ALA A 81 2.38 21.76 -15.58
C ALA A 81 3.73 22.09 -14.91
N ASP A 82 3.93 23.32 -14.43
CA ASP A 82 5.16 23.78 -13.79
C ASP A 82 5.40 23.05 -12.47
N GLU A 83 6.48 22.28 -12.39
CA GLU A 83 6.84 21.48 -11.21
C GLU A 83 7.33 22.35 -10.06
N ASP A 84 7.97 23.49 -10.35
CA ASP A 84 8.50 24.40 -9.33
C ASP A 84 7.38 25.09 -8.53
N VAL A 85 6.16 25.11 -9.08
CA VAL A 85 4.96 25.69 -8.44
C VAL A 85 4.13 24.62 -7.72
N ARG A 86 4.38 23.33 -7.94
CA ARG A 86 3.59 22.24 -7.32
C ARG A 86 3.99 22.04 -5.87
N LEU A 87 3.09 22.38 -4.96
CA LEU A 87 3.29 22.14 -3.51
C LEU A 87 3.19 20.66 -3.12
N VAL A 88 2.53 19.83 -3.93
CA VAL A 88 2.31 18.41 -3.64
C VAL A 88 3.05 17.56 -4.68
N PRO A 89 4.00 16.71 -4.27
CA PRO A 89 4.79 15.91 -5.21
C PRO A 89 3.93 14.84 -5.91
N GLU A 90 4.43 14.32 -7.04
CA GLU A 90 3.75 13.26 -7.81
C GLU A 90 3.67 11.93 -7.05
N GLN A 91 4.65 11.65 -6.20
CA GLN A 91 4.67 10.52 -5.29
C GLN A 91 5.00 11.06 -3.90
N MET A 92 4.18 10.80 -2.89
CA MET A 92 4.50 11.22 -1.53
C MET A 92 5.64 10.38 -0.94
N HIS A 93 6.65 11.05 -0.39
CA HIS A 93 7.82 10.43 0.25
C HIS A 93 8.48 11.38 1.27
N HIS A 94 7.65 12.09 2.03
CA HIS A 94 8.09 13.17 2.92
C HIS A 94 7.73 12.89 4.38
N ILE A 95 8.50 13.44 5.30
CA ILE A 95 8.17 13.54 6.73
C ILE A 95 7.83 14.98 7.06
N ALA A 96 6.62 15.27 7.53
CA ALA A 96 6.29 16.56 8.11
C ALA A 96 6.96 16.68 9.49
N LEU A 97 7.84 17.66 9.65
CA LEU A 97 8.51 17.97 10.91
C LEU A 97 7.71 19.04 11.64
N MET A 98 7.26 18.73 12.86
CA MET A 98 6.28 19.53 13.58
C MET A 98 6.75 19.90 14.98
N ARG A 99 6.39 21.12 15.40
CA ARG A 99 6.40 21.54 16.81
C ARG A 99 5.40 20.72 17.64
N PRO A 100 5.51 20.71 18.98
CA PRO A 100 4.51 20.07 19.85
C PRO A 100 3.10 20.66 19.70
N VAL A 101 3.00 21.94 19.34
CA VAL A 101 1.74 22.63 19.01
C VAL A 101 1.16 22.24 17.65
N GLU A 102 1.75 21.23 17.00
CA GLU A 102 1.31 20.68 15.71
C GLU A 102 1.43 21.66 14.54
N LEU A 103 2.36 22.61 14.65
CA LEU A 103 2.76 23.48 13.55
C LEU A 103 3.83 22.77 12.72
N VAL A 104 3.60 22.64 11.41
CA VAL A 104 4.61 22.14 10.47
C VAL A 104 5.68 23.20 10.28
N VAL A 105 6.93 22.84 10.56
CA VAL A 105 8.12 23.69 10.31
C VAL A 105 8.59 23.46 8.87
N LYS A 106 8.80 22.20 8.50
CA LYS A 106 9.17 21.81 7.14
C LYS A 106 8.79 20.39 6.80
N TYR A 107 8.88 20.07 5.51
CA TYR A 107 8.83 18.70 5.02
C TYR A 107 10.24 18.21 4.72
N LEU A 108 10.61 17.08 5.32
CA LEU A 108 11.86 16.39 5.03
C LEU A 108 11.62 15.34 3.95
N GLU A 109 12.18 15.56 2.77
CA GLU A 109 12.18 14.61 1.67
C GLU A 109 13.01 13.35 2.02
N GLY A 110 12.50 12.18 1.63
CA GLY A 110 13.21 10.90 1.71
C GLY A 110 13.26 10.18 0.38
N ASN A 111 13.63 8.91 0.39
CA ASN A 111 13.66 8.13 -0.85
C ASN A 111 12.25 7.58 -1.16
N PRO A 112 11.79 7.66 -2.43
CA PRO A 112 10.55 7.03 -2.84
C PRO A 112 10.63 5.50 -2.70
N LEU A 113 9.46 4.85 -2.55
CA LEU A 113 9.41 3.39 -2.55
C LEU A 113 9.76 2.85 -3.94
N PRO A 114 10.44 1.68 -4.05
CA PRO A 114 10.78 1.09 -5.35
C PRO A 114 9.56 0.80 -6.24
N ASP A 115 8.42 0.48 -5.61
CA ASP A 115 7.15 0.34 -6.32
C ASP A 115 6.48 1.71 -6.45
N ALA A 116 6.43 2.22 -7.69
CA ALA A 116 5.85 3.54 -8.01
C ALA A 116 4.34 3.65 -7.71
N ARG A 117 3.65 2.52 -7.49
CA ARG A 117 2.25 2.52 -7.03
C ARG A 117 2.10 2.79 -5.56
N LEU A 118 3.19 2.67 -4.82
CA LEU A 118 3.18 2.93 -3.40
C LEU A 118 3.77 4.30 -3.14
N GLU A 119 3.27 4.93 -2.10
CA GLU A 119 3.82 6.15 -1.56
C GLU A 119 3.80 6.08 -0.05
N TRP A 120 4.54 6.98 0.60
CA TRP A 120 4.64 7.00 2.04
C TRP A 120 4.73 8.42 2.57
N ALA A 121 4.16 8.63 3.75
CA ALA A 121 4.24 9.90 4.43
C ALA A 121 4.59 9.66 5.90
N GLY A 122 5.39 10.56 6.46
CA GLY A 122 5.74 10.56 7.87
C GLY A 122 5.30 11.83 8.57
N VAL A 123 5.14 11.74 9.88
CA VAL A 123 4.94 12.88 10.77
C VAL A 123 5.86 12.70 11.96
N PHE A 124 6.71 13.68 12.21
CA PHE A 124 7.51 13.80 13.41
C PHE A 124 6.98 14.95 14.26
N ILE A 125 6.58 14.65 15.49
CA ILE A 125 6.18 15.64 16.48
C ILE A 125 7.31 15.75 17.51
N ALA A 126 7.93 16.92 17.59
CA ALA A 126 8.95 17.21 18.60
C ALA A 126 8.40 17.03 20.02
N SER A 127 9.29 16.73 20.98
CA SER A 127 8.92 16.58 22.38
C SER A 127 8.38 17.88 22.96
N ASP A 128 7.38 17.78 23.82
CA ASP A 128 6.83 18.87 24.63
C ASP A 128 7.62 19.12 25.92
N GLU A 129 8.71 18.38 26.14
CA GLU A 129 9.62 18.61 27.24
C GLU A 129 10.36 19.95 27.07
N ASP A 130 10.20 20.87 28.03
CA ASP A 130 10.65 22.27 27.97
C ASP A 130 12.07 22.46 27.39
N GLU A 131 13.06 21.70 27.88
CA GLU A 131 14.46 21.82 27.42
C GLU A 131 14.63 21.42 25.94
N VAL A 132 13.88 20.40 25.51
CA VAL A 132 13.93 19.92 24.12
C VAL A 132 13.14 20.86 23.21
N GLU A 133 11.95 21.27 23.63
CA GLU A 133 11.08 22.19 22.91
C GLU A 133 11.79 23.54 22.65
N GLN A 134 12.44 24.08 23.69
CA GLN A 134 13.24 25.30 23.59
C GLN A 134 14.42 25.12 22.65
N ALA A 135 15.14 23.98 22.71
CA ALA A 135 16.26 23.70 21.82
C ALA A 135 15.83 23.69 20.34
N PHE A 136 14.67 23.11 20.01
CA PHE A 136 14.13 23.20 18.66
C PHE A 136 13.76 24.64 18.31
N ALA A 137 13.19 25.42 19.24
CA ALA A 137 12.72 26.79 18.98
C ALA A 137 13.88 27.73 18.68
N ASP A 138 14.92 27.67 19.51
CA ASP A 138 16.12 28.48 19.38
C ASP A 138 16.94 28.11 18.13
N SER A 139 16.70 26.93 17.56
CA SER A 139 17.33 26.52 16.29
C SER A 139 16.65 27.10 15.06
N GLU A 140 15.44 27.67 15.19
CA GLU A 140 14.68 28.20 14.06
C GLU A 140 15.25 29.54 13.58
N PRO A 141 15.37 29.76 12.25
CA PRO A 141 15.65 31.08 11.72
C PRO A 141 14.41 32.00 11.86
N PRO A 142 14.53 33.31 11.63
CA PRO A 142 13.39 34.24 11.71
C PRO A 142 12.18 33.89 10.82
N ALA A 143 12.39 33.10 9.76
CA ALA A 143 11.32 32.63 8.88
C ALA A 143 10.54 31.42 9.45
N HIS A 144 11.01 30.80 10.54
CA HIS A 144 10.39 29.64 11.20
C HIS A 144 10.11 28.46 10.27
N ASP A 145 10.90 28.31 9.21
CA ASP A 145 10.76 27.33 8.14
C ASP A 145 11.81 26.21 8.17
N ASP A 146 12.74 26.24 9.13
CA ASP A 146 13.75 25.19 9.31
C ASP A 146 14.19 25.08 10.79
N TRP A 147 14.80 23.95 11.14
CA TRP A 147 15.61 23.78 12.33
C TRP A 147 17.08 23.75 11.94
N VAL A 148 17.83 24.77 12.37
CA VAL A 148 19.24 24.98 12.04
C VAL A 148 20.07 24.82 13.31
N PRO A 149 20.64 23.63 13.58
CA PRO A 149 21.44 23.39 14.80
C PRO A 149 22.65 24.31 14.95
N ASP A 150 23.09 24.95 13.87
CA ASP A 150 24.20 25.89 13.88
C ASP A 150 23.86 27.26 14.48
N ASN A 151 22.57 27.59 14.61
CA ASN A 151 22.12 28.76 15.36
C ASN A 151 22.33 28.60 16.88
N LEU A 152 22.48 27.36 17.35
CA LEU A 152 22.65 27.06 18.77
C LEU A 152 24.13 27.09 19.19
N PRO A 153 24.43 27.53 20.43
CA PRO A 153 25.76 27.37 21.01
C PRO A 153 26.12 25.89 21.19
N LYS A 154 27.40 25.61 21.47
CA LYS A 154 27.84 24.24 21.78
C LYS A 154 27.19 23.80 23.10
N GLY A 155 26.41 22.73 23.07
CA GLY A 155 25.65 22.27 24.24
C GLY A 155 24.82 21.03 23.96
N ASN A 156 23.94 20.69 24.91
CA ASN A 156 23.01 19.58 24.77
C ASN A 156 21.88 19.92 23.80
N GLU A 157 21.43 21.16 23.78
CA GLU A 157 20.42 21.74 22.89
C GLU A 157 20.79 21.51 21.43
N LYS A 158 22.01 21.93 21.05
CA LYS A 158 22.56 21.67 19.72
C LYS A 158 22.66 20.17 19.43
N ARG A 159 23.00 19.36 20.42
CA ARG A 159 23.08 17.90 20.25
C ARG A 159 21.69 17.30 20.01
N TYR A 160 20.65 17.75 20.70
CA TYR A 160 19.27 17.28 20.55
C TYR A 160 18.78 17.48 19.11
N VAL A 161 18.86 18.71 18.60
CA VAL A 161 18.40 19.01 17.24
C VAL A 161 19.23 18.25 16.20
N ASN A 162 20.55 18.17 16.36
CA ASN A 162 21.41 17.40 15.46
C ASN A 162 21.07 15.91 15.43
N ILE A 163 20.89 15.27 16.60
CA ILE A 163 20.54 13.85 16.69
C ILE A 163 19.19 13.61 16.02
N ALA A 164 18.18 14.45 16.31
CA ALA A 164 16.86 14.29 15.73
C ALA A 164 16.90 14.40 14.21
N LEU A 165 17.46 15.49 13.67
CA LEU A 165 17.53 15.71 12.23
C LEU A 165 18.35 14.64 11.52
N LYS A 166 19.48 14.22 12.10
CA LYS A 166 20.29 13.13 11.54
C LYS A 166 19.50 11.83 11.49
N ARG A 167 18.84 11.46 12.58
CA ARG A 167 18.08 10.21 12.66
C ARG A 167 16.88 10.20 11.72
N LEU A 168 16.18 11.33 11.59
CA LEU A 168 15.07 11.49 10.66
C LEU A 168 15.53 11.35 9.20
N LYS A 169 16.66 11.97 8.83
CA LYS A 169 17.28 11.85 7.49
C LYS A 169 17.70 10.41 7.17
N GLU A 170 18.31 9.71 8.13
CA GLU A 170 18.65 8.28 7.99
C GLU A 170 17.39 7.46 7.72
N ILE A 171 16.35 7.61 8.55
CA ILE A 171 15.09 6.88 8.40
C ILE A 171 14.45 7.18 7.04
N ALA A 172 14.36 8.46 6.65
CA ALA A 172 13.78 8.88 5.38
C ALA A 172 14.55 8.30 4.17
N SER A 173 15.88 8.21 4.27
CA SER A 173 16.73 7.63 3.22
C SER A 173 16.58 6.11 3.13
N GLU A 174 16.41 5.42 4.27
CA GLU A 174 16.19 3.98 4.32
C GLU A 174 14.84 3.55 3.73
N MET A 175 13.85 4.44 3.68
CA MET A 175 12.49 4.10 3.20
C MET A 175 12.45 3.54 1.78
N GLY A 176 13.31 4.04 0.88
CA GLY A 176 13.42 3.58 -0.51
C GLY A 176 14.45 2.46 -0.73
N MET A 177 15.15 2.04 0.33
CA MET A 177 16.11 0.94 0.27
C MET A 177 15.41 -0.35 0.75
N GLU A 178 14.88 -1.15 -0.17
CA GLU A 178 14.52 -2.52 0.19
C GLU A 178 15.79 -3.25 0.67
N PRO A 179 15.76 -3.96 1.81
CA PRO A 179 16.79 -4.95 2.06
C PRO A 179 16.63 -6.04 0.98
N ILE A 180 17.66 -6.18 0.14
CA ILE A 180 17.88 -7.40 -0.65
C ILE A 180 17.72 -8.56 0.32
N SER A 181 16.70 -9.38 0.08
CA SER A 181 16.26 -10.54 0.87
C SER A 181 17.28 -11.06 1.89
N ARG A 182 17.02 -10.82 3.18
CA ARG A 182 17.35 -11.85 4.17
C ARG A 182 16.31 -12.97 4.02
N ARG A 183 16.78 -14.21 3.89
CA ARG A 183 15.98 -15.43 3.91
C ARG A 183 14.98 -15.45 5.08
N PRO A 184 13.86 -16.18 4.93
CA PRO A 184 12.62 -15.98 5.67
C PRO A 184 12.80 -16.29 7.15
N GLY A 185 12.33 -15.38 7.96
CA GLY A 185 12.43 -15.43 9.41
C GLY A 185 12.39 -14.01 9.90
N ASP A 186 11.23 -13.62 10.42
CA ASP A 186 10.95 -12.34 11.06
C ASP A 186 10.59 -11.19 10.10
N GLY A 187 9.30 -10.88 10.06
CA GLY A 187 8.69 -9.96 9.09
C GLY A 187 7.60 -9.12 9.73
N SER A 188 7.94 -8.46 10.84
CA SER A 188 7.16 -7.38 11.43
C SER A 188 7.07 -6.21 10.45
N GLY A 189 5.93 -6.12 9.76
CA GLY A 189 5.52 -5.02 8.92
C GLY A 189 4.02 -5.12 8.64
N PRO A 190 3.26 -4.02 8.61
CA PRO A 190 1.80 -4.07 8.69
C PRO A 190 1.15 -4.81 7.52
N PRO A 191 0.21 -5.73 7.79
CA PRO A 191 -0.48 -6.53 6.76
C PRO A 191 -1.20 -5.71 5.67
N LEU A 192 -1.72 -4.52 6.01
CA LEU A 192 -2.50 -3.68 5.09
C LEU A 192 -1.68 -3.02 3.99
N ALA A 193 -0.45 -2.58 4.28
CA ALA A 193 0.42 -1.95 3.28
C ALA A 193 0.84 -2.94 2.19
N ARG A 194 0.96 -4.22 2.54
CA ARG A 194 1.32 -5.31 1.60
C ARG A 194 0.13 -5.74 0.74
N LEU A 195 -1.08 -5.71 1.29
CA LEU A 195 -2.33 -5.92 0.55
C LEU A 195 -2.61 -4.76 -0.41
N ALA A 196 -2.42 -3.52 0.03
CA ALA A 196 -2.55 -2.32 -0.79
C ALA A 196 -1.58 -2.37 -1.99
N GLY A 197 -0.29 -2.67 -1.76
CA GLY A 197 0.69 -2.83 -2.85
C GLY A 197 0.35 -3.93 -3.85
N ARG A 198 -0.25 -5.04 -3.39
CA ARG A 198 -0.70 -6.14 -4.27
C ARG A 198 -2.02 -5.86 -5.00
N LEU A 199 -2.86 -4.97 -4.48
CA LEU A 199 -4.06 -4.49 -5.18
C LEU A 199 -3.69 -3.43 -6.23
N GLY A 200 -2.75 -2.52 -5.93
CA GLY A 200 -2.16 -1.59 -6.91
C GLY A 200 -1.48 -2.33 -8.06
N ALA A 201 -0.57 -3.26 -7.72
CA ALA A 201 -0.51 -4.61 -8.29
C ALA A 201 -1.19 -4.86 -9.64
N VAL A 202 -2.49 -5.05 -9.48
CA VAL A 202 -3.41 -5.69 -10.39
C VAL A 202 -4.15 -4.63 -11.22
N LEU A 203 -4.26 -3.40 -10.71
CA LEU A 203 -4.91 -2.29 -11.38
C LEU A 203 -4.02 -1.63 -12.46
N GLU A 204 -2.70 -1.60 -12.27
CA GLU A 204 -1.76 -1.02 -13.27
C GLU A 204 -1.55 -1.89 -14.53
N ASN A 205 -1.83 -3.19 -14.47
CA ASN A 205 -1.76 -4.04 -15.67
C ASN A 205 -2.96 -3.86 -16.62
N VAL A 206 -3.83 -2.88 -16.36
CA VAL A 206 -4.90 -2.44 -17.25
C VAL A 206 -4.49 -1.12 -17.93
N GLY A 207 -3.48 -1.19 -18.80
CA GLY A 207 -3.22 -0.12 -19.78
C GLY A 207 -1.75 0.28 -19.91
N GLY A 208 -1.14 -0.10 -21.02
CA GLY A 208 0.14 0.48 -21.47
C GLY A 208 1.13 -0.55 -21.96
N ASP A 209 0.98 -0.94 -23.23
CA ASP A 209 2.05 -1.57 -23.99
C ASP A 209 3.24 -0.59 -24.06
N GLY A 210 4.42 -0.99 -23.58
CA GLY A 210 5.50 -0.05 -23.26
C GLY A 210 6.88 -0.70 -23.07
N ALA A 211 7.49 -1.04 -24.21
CA ALA A 211 8.89 -1.37 -24.47
C ALA A 211 9.98 -1.10 -23.40
N GLY A 212 10.78 -2.16 -23.13
CA GLY A 212 12.18 -2.10 -22.67
C GLY A 212 12.52 -3.23 -21.69
N ARG A 213 13.54 -4.08 -21.84
CA ARG A 213 14.61 -4.27 -22.81
C ARG A 213 15.01 -5.75 -22.71
N ARG A 214 15.09 -6.44 -23.85
CA ARG A 214 15.56 -7.83 -23.97
C ARG A 214 16.82 -8.07 -23.13
N ARG A 215 16.75 -8.98 -22.15
CA ARG A 215 17.92 -9.78 -21.77
C ARG A 215 17.99 -10.96 -22.72
N GLY A 216 19.00 -10.96 -23.58
CA GLY A 216 19.28 -12.06 -24.47
C GLY A 216 19.58 -13.32 -23.66
N SER A 217 18.70 -14.30 -23.77
CA SER A 217 19.07 -15.71 -23.83
C SER A 217 18.45 -16.24 -25.11
N GLY A 218 19.18 -16.06 -26.21
CA GLY A 218 18.87 -16.71 -27.48
C GLY A 218 19.29 -18.18 -27.39
N GLY A 219 18.41 -19.01 -26.85
CA GLY A 219 18.37 -20.44 -27.10
C GLY A 219 17.20 -20.70 -28.04
N SER A 220 17.51 -20.99 -29.30
CA SER A 220 16.59 -21.50 -30.30
C SER A 220 15.84 -22.74 -29.78
N GLY A 221 14.51 -22.74 -29.86
CA GLY A 221 13.70 -23.94 -29.64
C GLY A 221 12.24 -23.62 -29.33
N GLY A 222 11.41 -23.49 -30.36
CA GLY A 222 9.96 -23.49 -30.19
C GLY A 222 9.50 -24.85 -29.65
N GLY A 223 9.19 -24.90 -28.36
CA GLY A 223 8.53 -26.03 -27.72
C GLY A 223 7.09 -25.65 -27.38
N ARG A 224 6.13 -26.30 -28.04
CA ARG A 224 4.71 -26.28 -27.63
C ARG A 224 4.60 -26.75 -26.16
N PRO A 225 3.73 -26.14 -25.33
CA PRO A 225 3.51 -26.62 -23.97
C PRO A 225 2.96 -28.05 -23.99
N SER A 226 3.61 -28.97 -23.27
CA SER A 226 3.35 -30.42 -23.37
C SER A 226 2.12 -30.92 -22.56
N ARG A 227 1.43 -30.07 -21.80
CA ARG A 227 0.31 -30.45 -20.91
C ARG A 227 -0.70 -29.31 -20.76
N ALA A 228 -1.98 -29.68 -20.65
CA ALA A 228 -3.05 -28.74 -20.29
C ALA A 228 -2.80 -28.12 -18.91
N ARG A 229 -2.99 -26.81 -18.79
CA ARG A 229 -2.75 -26.04 -17.56
C ARG A 229 -3.67 -24.82 -17.50
N ALA A 230 -4.02 -24.43 -16.28
CA ALA A 230 -4.62 -23.13 -15.99
C ALA A 230 -3.53 -22.15 -15.53
N SER A 231 -3.70 -20.86 -15.83
CA SER A 231 -2.95 -19.81 -15.17
C SER A 231 -3.47 -19.62 -13.74
N ARG A 232 -2.66 -19.04 -12.87
CA ARG A 232 -3.15 -18.62 -11.55
C ARG A 232 -4.33 -17.64 -11.73
N PRO A 233 -5.48 -17.84 -11.06
CA PRO A 233 -6.59 -16.91 -11.15
C PRO A 233 -6.20 -15.50 -10.68
N VAL A 234 -6.55 -14.51 -11.48
CA VAL A 234 -6.32 -13.08 -11.20
C VAL A 234 -7.63 -12.44 -10.84
N PHE A 235 -7.67 -11.69 -9.74
CA PHE A 235 -8.85 -10.92 -9.35
C PHE A 235 -9.19 -9.89 -10.43
N GLN A 236 -10.44 -9.86 -10.87
CA GLN A 236 -10.92 -8.97 -11.91
C GLN A 236 -11.79 -7.85 -11.34
N ARG A 237 -12.79 -8.17 -10.51
CA ARG A 237 -13.74 -7.20 -9.95
C ARG A 237 -14.51 -7.76 -8.76
N LEU A 238 -15.13 -6.86 -8.00
CA LEU A 238 -16.08 -7.17 -6.94
C LEU A 238 -17.48 -6.74 -7.37
N GLU A 239 -18.46 -7.63 -7.23
CA GLU A 239 -19.86 -7.38 -7.55
C GLU A 239 -20.71 -7.46 -6.28
N ALA A 240 -21.77 -6.65 -6.21
CA ALA A 240 -22.82 -6.82 -5.22
C ALA A 240 -23.80 -7.88 -5.72
N GLY A 241 -24.02 -8.94 -4.94
CA GLY A 241 -25.04 -9.97 -5.22
C GLY A 241 -26.09 -10.01 -4.11
N ASP A 242 -27.20 -10.71 -4.39
CA ASP A 242 -28.36 -10.79 -3.48
C ASP A 242 -28.03 -11.37 -2.09
N ALA A 243 -26.98 -12.20 -2.02
CA ALA A 243 -26.53 -12.88 -0.79
C ALA A 243 -25.14 -12.41 -0.31
N GLY A 244 -24.69 -11.22 -0.73
CA GLY A 244 -23.42 -10.63 -0.30
C GLY A 244 -22.46 -10.31 -1.45
N ARG A 245 -21.20 -10.02 -1.11
CA ARG A 245 -20.17 -9.61 -2.07
C ARG A 245 -19.66 -10.82 -2.87
N ILE A 246 -19.53 -10.66 -4.18
CA ILE A 246 -19.02 -11.68 -5.10
C ILE A 246 -17.69 -11.21 -5.69
N ALA A 247 -16.62 -11.93 -5.43
CA ALA A 247 -15.32 -11.70 -6.07
C ALA A 247 -15.25 -12.50 -7.37
N VAL A 248 -14.88 -11.81 -8.46
CA VAL A 248 -14.75 -12.38 -9.80
C VAL A 248 -13.27 -12.53 -10.12
N PHE A 249 -12.84 -13.74 -10.44
CA PHE A 249 -11.47 -14.06 -10.85
C PHE A 249 -11.43 -14.57 -12.29
N LEU A 250 -10.32 -14.33 -12.98
CA LEU A 250 -10.08 -14.79 -14.33
C LEU A 250 -8.87 -15.74 -14.36
N THR A 251 -9.03 -16.90 -14.99
CA THR A 251 -7.94 -17.82 -15.33
C THR A 251 -7.95 -18.13 -16.82
N GLU A 252 -6.79 -18.39 -17.40
CA GLU A 252 -6.64 -18.82 -18.78
C GLU A 252 -6.21 -20.29 -18.82
N VAL A 253 -6.99 -21.12 -19.50
CA VAL A 253 -6.69 -22.53 -19.73
C VAL A 253 -6.06 -22.68 -21.10
N THR A 254 -4.86 -23.25 -21.15
CA THR A 254 -4.18 -23.61 -22.39
C THR A 254 -4.12 -25.14 -22.50
N GLN A 255 -4.54 -25.71 -23.64
CA GLN A 255 -4.52 -27.17 -23.88
C GLN A 255 -3.70 -27.53 -25.14
N ASP A 256 -3.30 -28.79 -25.26
CA ASP A 256 -2.70 -29.35 -26.48
C ASP A 256 -3.61 -30.48 -27.00
N ALA A 257 -3.65 -30.68 -28.33
CA ALA A 257 -4.52 -31.62 -29.03
C ALA A 257 -4.29 -33.09 -28.64
N LEU A 258 -3.16 -33.40 -28.01
CA LEU A 258 -2.77 -34.77 -27.63
C LEU A 258 -2.99 -35.08 -26.14
N ARG A 259 -3.33 -34.09 -25.29
CA ARG A 259 -3.60 -34.23 -23.84
C ARG A 259 -4.49 -33.10 -23.32
N SER A 260 -5.78 -33.14 -23.66
CA SER A 260 -6.81 -32.26 -23.12
C SER A 260 -6.99 -32.49 -21.62
N GLY A 261 -7.06 -31.40 -20.85
CA GLY A 261 -7.54 -31.48 -19.47
C GLY A 261 -9.01 -31.90 -19.47
N ALA A 262 -9.39 -32.80 -18.56
CA ALA A 262 -10.77 -33.26 -18.41
C ALA A 262 -11.63 -32.18 -17.76
N LYS A 263 -11.12 -31.60 -16.66
CA LYS A 263 -11.87 -30.69 -15.79
C LYS A 263 -10.98 -29.57 -15.29
N LEU A 264 -11.60 -28.40 -15.10
CA LEU A 264 -11.06 -27.29 -14.35
C LEU A 264 -11.75 -27.29 -12.98
N ILE A 265 -10.96 -27.37 -11.92
CA ILE A 265 -11.44 -27.26 -10.54
C ILE A 265 -10.92 -25.95 -9.97
N ALA A 266 -11.84 -25.06 -9.64
CA ALA A 266 -11.57 -23.84 -8.90
C ALA A 266 -11.63 -24.13 -7.39
N SER A 267 -10.80 -23.47 -6.61
CA SER A 267 -10.95 -23.49 -5.15
C SER A 267 -10.85 -22.08 -4.60
N ALA A 268 -11.58 -21.80 -3.54
CA ALA A 268 -11.50 -20.53 -2.84
C ALA A 268 -10.97 -20.75 -1.43
N SER A 269 -10.12 -19.83 -0.99
CA SER A 269 -9.60 -19.81 0.37
C SER A 269 -9.69 -18.41 0.94
N VAL A 270 -9.94 -18.30 2.24
CA VAL A 270 -9.77 -17.05 2.95
C VAL A 270 -8.29 -16.72 2.88
N ALA A 271 -7.96 -15.49 2.54
CA ALA A 271 -6.59 -15.02 2.60
C ALA A 271 -6.19 -14.89 4.08
N VAL A 272 -5.70 -15.98 4.67
CA VAL A 272 -5.18 -16.02 6.03
C VAL A 272 -3.70 -15.62 6.01
N GLU A 273 -3.33 -14.77 6.95
CA GLU A 273 -1.96 -14.31 7.23
C GLU A 273 -0.97 -15.48 7.27
N GLY A 274 0.24 -15.31 6.73
CA GLY A 274 1.11 -16.43 6.33
C GLY A 274 1.40 -17.49 7.40
N THR A 275 0.77 -18.65 7.31
CA THR A 275 1.36 -19.98 7.63
C THR A 275 0.53 -21.08 6.96
N THR A 276 1.20 -22.16 6.56
CA THR A 276 0.56 -23.40 6.09
C THR A 276 -0.28 -24.04 7.20
N LEU A 277 -1.50 -24.45 6.82
CA LEU A 277 -2.33 -25.50 7.43
C LEU A 277 -2.34 -25.55 8.98
N GLY A 278 -3.16 -24.70 9.58
CA GLY A 278 -3.73 -24.89 10.91
C GLY A 278 -5.23 -24.66 10.81
N SER A 279 -6.04 -25.50 11.46
CA SER A 279 -7.50 -25.55 11.34
C SER A 279 -8.13 -24.17 11.26
N VAL A 280 -8.93 -23.96 10.22
CA VAL A 280 -9.89 -22.86 10.10
C VAL A 280 -10.61 -22.74 11.43
N ASP A 281 -10.43 -21.62 12.13
CA ASP A 281 -11.32 -21.27 13.24
C ASP A 281 -12.74 -21.21 12.64
N ASP A 282 -13.66 -22.03 13.15
CA ASP A 282 -15.03 -22.20 12.63
C ASP A 282 -15.87 -20.89 12.69
N THR A 283 -15.26 -19.79 13.14
CA THR A 283 -15.80 -18.43 13.21
C THR A 283 -15.66 -17.66 11.89
N VAL A 284 -14.74 -18.05 11.00
CA VAL A 284 -14.54 -17.40 9.69
C VAL A 284 -15.26 -18.21 8.62
N GLY A 285 -16.32 -17.65 8.04
CA GLY A 285 -17.11 -18.31 7.01
C GLY A 285 -16.22 -18.84 5.87
N ARG A 286 -16.49 -20.06 5.39
CA ARG A 286 -15.74 -20.64 4.26
C ARG A 286 -16.18 -19.96 2.96
N PRO A 287 -15.25 -19.47 2.12
CA PRO A 287 -15.60 -18.90 0.84
C PRO A 287 -16.10 -20.00 -0.10
N ASP A 288 -17.15 -19.68 -0.84
CA ASP A 288 -17.89 -20.65 -1.65
C ASP A 288 -17.75 -20.28 -3.13
N VAL A 289 -17.31 -21.23 -3.96
CA VAL A 289 -17.23 -21.03 -5.41
C VAL A 289 -18.62 -21.24 -5.98
N LEU A 290 -19.22 -20.15 -6.47
CA LEU A 290 -20.60 -20.11 -6.93
C LEU A 290 -20.76 -20.66 -8.34
N SER A 291 -19.88 -20.24 -9.24
CA SER A 291 -19.85 -20.76 -10.60
C SER A 291 -18.50 -20.58 -11.26
N VAL A 292 -18.26 -21.43 -12.27
CA VAL A 292 -17.17 -21.30 -13.22
C VAL A 292 -17.77 -21.18 -14.62
N ARG A 293 -17.42 -20.12 -15.34
CA ARG A 293 -17.94 -19.80 -16.68
C ARG A 293 -16.82 -19.65 -17.69
N TRP A 294 -16.95 -20.34 -18.82
CA TRP A 294 -16.09 -20.11 -19.98
C TRP A 294 -16.54 -18.86 -20.73
N LEU A 295 -15.66 -17.88 -20.88
CA LEU A 295 -15.99 -16.57 -21.46
C LEU A 295 -15.90 -16.53 -22.98
N ASP A 296 -15.12 -17.43 -23.58
CA ASP A 296 -14.98 -17.50 -25.04
C ASP A 296 -16.09 -18.40 -25.66
N GLY A 297 -17.08 -18.78 -24.85
CA GLY A 297 -18.31 -19.45 -25.25
C GLY A 297 -19.44 -19.23 -24.24
N ASN A 298 -20.44 -20.13 -24.21
CA ASN A 298 -21.62 -20.03 -23.35
C ASN A 298 -21.70 -21.15 -22.29
N ALA A 299 -20.57 -21.79 -21.96
CA ALA A 299 -20.55 -22.84 -20.95
C ALA A 299 -20.38 -22.26 -19.54
N GLU A 300 -21.28 -22.61 -18.63
CA GLU A 300 -21.21 -22.24 -17.21
C GLU A 300 -21.68 -23.44 -16.37
N THR A 301 -21.01 -23.66 -15.25
CA THR A 301 -21.40 -24.66 -14.25
C THR A 301 -21.55 -23.99 -12.90
N VAL A 302 -22.61 -24.33 -12.18
CA VAL A 302 -22.78 -23.97 -10.76
C VAL A 302 -21.86 -24.83 -9.92
N GLY A 303 -21.12 -24.21 -9.01
CA GLY A 303 -20.11 -24.85 -8.18
C GLY A 303 -18.69 -24.65 -8.71
N ASP A 304 -17.78 -25.49 -8.22
CA ASP A 304 -16.34 -25.31 -8.32
C ASP A 304 -15.68 -26.00 -9.53
N THR A 305 -16.44 -26.83 -10.26
CA THR A 305 -15.90 -27.72 -11.28
C THR A 305 -16.61 -27.53 -12.61
N ILE A 306 -15.85 -27.33 -13.69
CA ILE A 306 -16.37 -27.33 -15.06
C ILE A 306 -15.62 -28.35 -15.91
N ASP A 307 -16.35 -29.13 -16.70
CA ASP A 307 -15.75 -30.03 -17.68
C ASP A 307 -15.13 -29.19 -18.80
N LEU A 308 -13.85 -29.40 -19.08
CA LEU A 308 -13.15 -28.67 -20.12
C LEU A 308 -13.52 -29.21 -21.49
N GLY A 309 -13.55 -30.53 -21.69
CA GLY A 309 -13.98 -31.13 -22.96
C GLY A 309 -13.29 -30.55 -24.19
N GLY A 310 -11.99 -30.24 -24.08
CA GLY A 310 -11.21 -29.59 -25.14
C GLY A 310 -11.28 -28.06 -25.18
N ARG A 311 -12.04 -27.42 -24.27
CA ARG A 311 -12.14 -25.95 -24.19
C ARG A 311 -10.84 -25.34 -23.67
N GLU A 312 -10.41 -24.29 -24.35
CA GLU A 312 -9.29 -23.43 -23.98
C GLU A 312 -9.73 -21.96 -23.94
N GLY A 313 -8.87 -21.09 -23.44
CA GLY A 313 -9.14 -19.66 -23.30
C GLY A 313 -9.56 -19.28 -21.89
N ARG A 314 -10.36 -18.24 -21.76
CA ARG A 314 -10.60 -17.56 -20.48
C ARG A 314 -11.81 -18.11 -19.73
N PHE A 315 -11.62 -18.32 -18.44
CA PHE A 315 -12.64 -18.78 -17.50
C PHE A 315 -12.80 -17.78 -16.35
N GLU A 316 -14.04 -17.38 -16.11
CA GLU A 316 -14.48 -16.57 -14.98
C GLU A 316 -14.86 -17.48 -13.81
N ILE A 317 -14.31 -17.21 -12.63
CA ILE A 317 -14.61 -17.91 -11.37
C ILE A 317 -15.27 -16.91 -10.44
N ARG A 318 -16.49 -17.21 -9.99
CA ARG A 318 -17.28 -16.36 -9.10
C ARG A 318 -17.26 -16.93 -7.69
N VAL A 319 -16.75 -16.17 -6.72
CA VAL A 319 -16.57 -16.61 -5.33
C VAL A 319 -17.37 -15.72 -4.39
N ARG A 320 -18.18 -16.32 -3.51
CA ARG A 320 -18.83 -15.59 -2.42
C ARG A 320 -17.80 -15.21 -1.37
N VAL A 321 -17.72 -13.92 -1.07
CA VAL A 321 -16.82 -13.35 -0.08
C VAL A 321 -17.54 -13.31 1.27
N PRO A 322 -17.04 -14.01 2.31
CA PRO A 322 -17.55 -13.87 3.67
C PRO A 322 -17.49 -12.41 4.16
N GLU A 323 -18.28 -12.07 5.17
CA GLU A 323 -18.17 -10.76 5.82
C GLU A 323 -16.75 -10.56 6.38
N ASP A 324 -16.25 -9.33 6.25
CA ASP A 324 -14.93 -8.91 6.74
C ASP A 324 -13.70 -9.73 6.29
N CYS A 325 -13.83 -10.53 5.22
CA CYS A 325 -12.74 -11.37 4.71
C CYS A 325 -12.30 -10.97 3.29
N ALA A 326 -11.03 -11.21 2.98
CA ALA A 326 -10.53 -11.26 1.61
C ALA A 326 -10.39 -12.72 1.17
N VAL A 327 -10.66 -13.00 -0.10
CA VAL A 327 -10.58 -14.36 -0.66
C VAL A 327 -9.58 -14.41 -1.80
N THR A 328 -8.90 -15.55 -1.93
CA THR A 328 -8.11 -15.90 -3.11
C THR A 328 -8.71 -17.10 -3.81
N ALA A 329 -8.55 -17.17 -5.13
CA ALA A 329 -8.93 -18.34 -5.92
C ALA A 329 -7.68 -19.05 -6.46
N ASP A 330 -7.73 -20.37 -6.49
CA ASP A 330 -6.82 -21.24 -7.21
C ASP A 330 -7.58 -22.04 -8.28
N ALA A 331 -6.88 -22.53 -9.29
CA ALA A 331 -7.49 -23.25 -10.40
C ALA A 331 -6.55 -24.32 -10.94
N ASP A 332 -6.99 -25.57 -10.82
CA ASP A 332 -6.23 -26.73 -11.25
C ASP A 332 -6.93 -27.44 -12.42
N VAL A 333 -6.13 -27.85 -13.40
CA VAL A 333 -6.61 -28.67 -14.52
C VAL A 333 -6.28 -30.13 -14.24
N ILE A 334 -7.32 -30.96 -14.11
CA ILE A 334 -7.15 -32.40 -13.99
C ILE A 334 -6.99 -32.99 -15.40
N PRO A 335 -5.91 -33.75 -15.68
CA PRO A 335 -5.75 -34.43 -16.96
C PRO A 335 -6.81 -35.52 -17.14
N GLU A 336 -7.22 -35.79 -18.38
CA GLU A 336 -7.97 -37.01 -18.69
C GLU A 336 -7.15 -38.22 -18.24
N ALA A 337 -7.77 -39.12 -17.46
CA ALA A 337 -7.13 -40.37 -17.07
C ALA A 337 -6.82 -41.14 -18.35
N GLY A 338 -5.53 -41.27 -18.65
CA GLY A 338 -5.07 -42.06 -19.80
C GLY A 338 -5.63 -43.47 -19.69
N THR A 339 -6.34 -43.89 -20.73
CA THR A 339 -6.59 -45.31 -21.01
C THR A 339 -5.36 -45.90 -21.66
#